data_AF-A0A6P5CKI7-F1
#
_entry.id   AF-A0A6P5CKI7-F1
#
_cell.length_a   1.000
_cell.length_b   1.000
_cell.length_c   1.000
_cell.angle_alpha   90.00
_cell.angle_beta   90.00
_cell.angle_gamma   90.00
#
_symmetry.space_group_name_H-M   'P 1'
#
loop_
_entity.id
_entity.type
_entity.pdbx_description
1 polymer ?
#
loop_
_entity_poly.entity_id
_entity_poly.type
_entity_poly.pdbx_seq_one_letter_code
_entity_poly.pdbx_strand_id
1 'polypeptide(L)'
;MPGSVARLLPRLRPSGTSPLFLLLLLALLRGPVCGRVPHSVPRTSLPISGGALYAATVKNYLGTEPIISRAVGRAEDWVRTETLPSWLNAPAFVAAMALSPAEWGDEDGDDEIYFFFTEIARAFDSYERIKVPRVARVCAGDLGGRKTLQQRWTTFLKADLLCPGPEHGRASSVLQDVAILRPEGGAGTPVFYGIFSSQWEGAAISAVCSFRPQDIRTVLNGPFRELKHDCNRGLPVMDNDVPQPRPGECITNNMKLQQFGSSLFLPDRVLTFIRDHPLMDRPVFPADGRPLLVTTDTAYLRVVAHRVPSLSGKEYDVLYLGTEDGHLHRAVQIGAQLSVLEDLALFPEPQPVENMKLYQNWLLVGSRTEVTQVNTANCGRLQSCSECILARDPACAWSVRLAACVAHPGEHGGLVQDIESADVSSLCPEEPGEHPVVFEVPVAAAAHVVLPCSPSSAWASCVWRQPSGVTALTRRQEGLEVVISPGAMGAYACECQEGGAARVVAAYSLVWGTPRGPLSQAHTIGAGLAGFFLGVLAASLTLLLIGRHQQRQRQRELLARDKVGLDLGVPPSGTTSYSQDPPSPSPEDERLPLALAKRGSGFGGFPPPFLLDPCPSPAHIRLTGAPLATCDETSI
;
A
#
# COMPACT_ATOMS: atom_id res chain seq x y z
N MET A 1 48.95 -10.64 43.96
CA MET A 1 47.80 -11.03 44.79
C MET A 1 47.63 -9.94 45.84
N PRO A 2 46.51 -9.20 45.90
CA PRO A 2 45.13 -9.66 45.66
C PRO A 2 44.36 -8.87 44.57
N GLY A 3 43.04 -9.08 44.48
CA GLY A 3 42.05 -8.05 44.12
C GLY A 3 41.92 -7.66 42.64
N SER A 4 41.15 -8.42 41.86
CA SER A 4 40.68 -7.95 40.55
C SER A 4 39.51 -6.97 40.72
N VAL A 5 39.64 -5.76 40.16
CA VAL A 5 38.58 -4.72 40.21
C VAL A 5 37.87 -4.66 38.86
N ALA A 6 36.67 -5.23 38.80
CA ALA A 6 35.81 -5.11 37.64
C ALA A 6 35.24 -3.68 37.55
N ARG A 7 35.53 -2.96 36.44
CA ARG A 7 34.84 -1.71 36.12
C ARG A 7 33.41 -2.01 35.69
N LEU A 8 32.41 -1.42 36.36
CA LEU A 8 31.04 -1.42 35.84
C LEU A 8 30.95 -0.55 34.59
N LEU A 9 30.50 -1.15 33.48
CA LEU A 9 29.97 -0.41 32.34
C LEU A 9 28.51 0.01 32.65
N PRO A 10 28.10 1.26 32.36
CA PRO A 10 26.72 1.68 32.55
C PRO A 10 25.80 0.98 31.54
N ARG A 11 24.70 0.39 32.04
CA ARG A 11 23.64 -0.17 31.17
C ARG A 11 22.95 0.96 30.41
N LEU A 12 23.17 1.04 29.09
CA LEU A 12 22.27 1.76 28.19
C LEU A 12 20.87 1.13 28.29
N ARG A 13 19.86 1.94 28.61
CA ARG A 13 18.45 1.54 28.52
C ARG A 13 17.99 1.70 27.07
N PRO A 14 17.19 0.78 26.50
CA PRO A 14 16.49 1.06 25.26
C PRO A 14 15.51 2.23 25.48
N SER A 15 15.46 3.16 24.53
CA SER A 15 14.62 4.35 24.59
C SER A 15 13.16 4.01 24.24
N GLY A 16 12.43 3.47 25.23
CA GLY A 16 10.99 3.28 25.11
C GLY A 16 10.27 4.60 24.85
N THR A 17 9.39 4.62 23.84
CA THR A 17 8.54 5.77 23.53
C THR A 17 7.59 6.04 24.69
N SER A 18 7.78 7.16 25.38
CA SER A 18 6.95 7.57 26.52
C SER A 18 5.48 7.74 26.07
N PRO A 19 4.47 7.37 26.88
CA PRO A 19 3.05 7.57 26.54
C PRO A 19 2.66 9.05 26.32
N LEU A 20 3.49 10.01 26.76
CA LEU A 20 3.38 11.41 26.36
C LEU A 20 3.49 11.64 24.83
N PHE A 21 4.17 10.75 24.10
CA PHE A 21 4.32 10.82 22.64
C PHE A 21 2.98 10.70 21.92
N LEU A 22 2.13 9.74 22.33
CA LEU A 22 0.78 9.58 21.79
C LEU A 22 -0.11 10.77 22.19
N LEU A 23 0.03 11.26 23.43
CA LEU A 23 -0.69 12.45 23.90
C LEU A 23 -0.30 13.74 23.19
N LEU A 24 0.96 13.91 22.77
CA LEU A 24 1.40 15.09 22.01
C LEU A 24 0.88 15.04 20.56
N LEU A 25 0.87 13.85 19.94
CA LEU A 25 0.22 13.63 18.65
C LEU A 25 -1.29 13.94 18.71
N LEU A 26 -1.96 13.48 19.78
CA LEU A 26 -3.36 13.79 20.06
C LEU A 26 -3.60 15.26 20.46
N ALA A 27 -2.60 15.97 21.00
CA ALA A 27 -2.71 17.39 21.33
C ALA A 27 -2.74 18.26 20.06
N LEU A 28 -1.91 17.93 19.06
CA LEU A 28 -1.98 18.55 17.73
C LEU A 28 -3.32 18.28 17.01
N LEU A 29 -4.02 17.22 17.38
CA LEU A 29 -5.36 16.86 16.90
C LEU A 29 -6.52 17.44 17.76
N ARG A 30 -6.22 18.21 18.83
CA ARG A 30 -7.20 18.67 19.83
C ARG A 30 -7.58 20.16 19.78
N GLY A 31 -7.41 20.80 18.63
CA GLY A 31 -8.32 21.91 18.29
C GLY A 31 -9.77 21.39 18.23
N PRO A 32 -10.79 22.19 18.59
CA PRO A 32 -12.19 21.74 18.61
C PRO A 32 -12.76 21.63 17.18
N VAL A 33 -12.31 20.63 16.42
CA VAL A 33 -12.73 20.38 15.03
C VAL A 33 -14.04 19.57 15.01
N CYS A 34 -15.14 20.22 15.38
CA CYS A 34 -16.48 19.66 15.21
C CYS A 34 -16.94 19.81 13.74
N GLY A 35 -16.26 19.10 12.83
CA GLY A 35 -16.53 19.11 11.40
C GLY A 35 -15.71 18.04 10.68
N ARG A 36 -16.27 17.47 9.60
CA ARG A 36 -15.57 16.44 8.79
C ARG A 36 -14.41 17.08 8.04
N VAL A 37 -13.19 16.90 8.56
CA VAL A 37 -11.96 17.23 7.82
C VAL A 37 -11.93 16.40 6.53
N PRO A 38 -11.73 17.01 5.35
CA PRO A 38 -11.58 16.26 4.10
C PRO A 38 -10.45 15.24 4.19
N HIS A 39 -10.68 14.01 3.72
CA HIS A 39 -9.65 12.96 3.64
C HIS A 39 -8.53 13.32 2.63
N SER A 40 -8.75 14.34 1.79
CA SER A 40 -7.87 14.79 0.71
C SER A 40 -6.80 15.80 1.12
N VAL A 41 -6.37 15.83 2.38
CA VAL A 41 -5.27 16.68 2.84
C VAL A 41 -3.97 15.86 2.84
N PRO A 42 -3.07 16.02 1.85
CA PRO A 42 -1.76 15.37 1.89
C PRO A 42 -0.97 15.89 3.09
N ARG A 43 -0.52 14.98 3.95
CA ARG A 43 0.32 15.27 5.11
C ARG A 43 1.54 14.38 5.07
N THR A 44 2.70 15.01 5.11
CA THR A 44 3.98 14.33 5.19
C THR A 44 4.76 14.93 6.35
N SER A 45 5.12 14.11 7.33
CA SER A 45 5.93 14.55 8.48
C SER A 45 7.09 13.61 8.71
N LEU A 46 8.27 14.20 8.89
CA LEU A 46 9.47 13.49 9.29
C LEU A 46 9.31 13.04 10.76
N PRO A 47 9.66 11.80 11.13
CA PRO A 47 9.91 11.48 12.54
C PRO A 47 10.98 12.43 13.08
N ILE A 48 10.86 12.78 14.37
CA ILE A 48 11.60 13.89 15.00
C ILE A 48 13.11 13.80 14.72
N SER A 49 13.67 14.79 14.02
CA SER A 49 15.12 14.94 13.78
C SER A 49 15.68 16.07 14.62
N GLY A 50 16.79 15.84 15.34
CA GLY A 50 17.40 16.84 16.23
C GLY A 50 16.50 17.37 17.36
N GLY A 51 15.41 16.66 17.69
CA GLY A 51 14.36 17.16 18.61
C GLY A 51 13.29 18.03 17.96
N ALA A 52 13.35 18.26 16.64
CA ALA A 52 12.42 19.05 15.86
C ALA A 52 11.47 18.21 14.99
N LEU A 53 10.21 18.64 14.87
CA LEU A 53 9.25 18.07 13.93
C LEU A 53 9.27 18.86 12.62
N TYR A 54 9.62 18.20 11.51
CA TYR A 54 9.55 18.77 10.16
C TYR A 54 8.29 18.27 9.46
N ALA A 55 7.43 19.18 9.01
CA ALA A 55 6.11 18.86 8.47
C ALA A 55 5.80 19.64 7.19
N ALA A 56 5.22 18.94 6.22
CA ALA A 56 4.72 19.43 4.96
C ALA A 56 3.21 19.09 4.85
N THR A 57 2.37 20.11 4.80
CA THR A 57 0.90 20.00 4.94
C THR A 57 0.22 21.27 4.44
N VAL A 58 -1.10 21.33 4.51
CA VAL A 58 -1.86 22.59 4.44
C VAL A 58 -2.04 23.19 5.84
N LYS A 59 -2.10 24.53 5.92
CA LYS A 59 -2.27 25.33 7.14
C LYS A 59 -3.73 25.63 7.47
N ASN A 60 -4.61 25.69 6.47
CA ASN A 60 -6.00 26.14 6.63
C ASN A 60 -7.02 25.02 6.36
N TYR A 61 -8.25 25.19 6.85
CA TYR A 61 -9.33 24.19 6.71
C TYR A 61 -9.71 23.89 5.25
N LEU A 62 -9.53 24.87 4.35
CA LEU A 62 -9.86 24.75 2.93
C LEU A 62 -8.81 23.97 2.12
N GLY A 63 -7.65 23.67 2.69
CA GLY A 63 -6.55 23.00 1.97
C GLY A 63 -5.82 23.86 0.94
N THR A 64 -5.98 25.19 0.99
CA THR A 64 -5.47 26.13 -0.02
C THR A 64 -4.18 26.85 0.37
N GLU A 65 -3.77 26.82 1.64
CA GLU A 65 -2.51 27.38 2.12
C GLU A 65 -1.49 26.25 2.37
N PRO A 66 -0.63 25.88 1.41
CA PRO A 66 0.43 24.91 1.63
C PRO A 66 1.56 25.49 2.50
N ILE A 67 2.18 24.64 3.31
CA ILE A 67 3.26 25.01 4.23
C ILE A 67 4.26 23.86 4.38
N ILE A 68 5.56 24.17 4.30
CA ILE A 68 6.64 23.34 4.86
C ILE A 68 7.23 24.09 6.05
N SER A 69 7.26 23.48 7.22
CA SER A 69 7.69 24.13 8.47
C SER A 69 8.39 23.20 9.45
N ARG A 70 9.20 23.78 10.33
CA ARG A 70 9.80 23.12 11.49
C ARG A 70 9.11 23.59 12.77
N ALA A 71 8.35 22.69 13.38
CA ALA A 71 7.74 22.89 14.68
C ALA A 71 8.75 22.53 15.79
N VAL A 72 9.26 23.57 16.44
CA VAL A 72 10.11 23.53 17.64
C VAL A 72 9.57 24.59 18.59
N GLY A 73 9.53 24.30 19.90
CA GLY A 73 9.09 25.29 20.89
C GLY A 73 7.66 25.75 20.65
N ARG A 74 7.43 27.07 20.71
CA ARG A 74 6.10 27.67 20.54
C ARG A 74 5.85 28.03 19.08
N ALA A 75 4.59 28.31 18.74
CA ALA A 75 4.19 28.69 17.39
C ALA A 75 4.85 30.01 16.91
N GLU A 76 5.28 30.89 17.82
CA GLU A 76 6.11 32.06 17.48
C GLU A 76 7.55 31.74 17.04
N ASP A 77 8.07 30.53 17.32
CA ASP A 77 9.45 30.11 17.01
C ASP A 77 9.57 29.33 15.68
N TRP A 78 8.44 29.06 15.01
CA TRP A 78 8.38 28.15 13.86
C TRP A 78 8.88 28.79 12.56
N VAL A 79 9.97 28.24 12.01
CA VAL A 79 10.45 28.57 10.65
C VAL A 79 9.60 27.83 9.61
N ARG A 80 9.17 28.53 8.56
CA ARG A 80 8.22 28.06 7.55
C ARG A 80 8.49 28.61 6.15
N THR A 81 7.87 28.02 5.13
CA THR A 81 7.85 28.58 3.77
C THR A 81 7.10 29.91 3.70
N GLU A 82 7.51 30.79 2.80
CA GLU A 82 6.75 32.02 2.53
C GLU A 82 5.47 31.70 1.73
N THR A 83 4.41 32.47 1.94
CA THR A 83 3.11 32.27 1.28
C THR A 83 3.11 32.85 -0.15
N LEU A 84 4.01 32.36 -1.00
CA LEU A 84 4.18 32.79 -2.39
C LEU A 84 4.13 31.60 -3.36
N PRO A 85 3.40 31.70 -4.50
CA PRO A 85 3.36 30.63 -5.50
C PRO A 85 4.70 30.30 -6.18
N SER A 86 5.75 31.12 -6.04
CA SER A 86 7.12 30.73 -6.41
C SER A 86 7.67 29.62 -5.50
N TRP A 87 7.32 29.63 -4.22
CA TRP A 87 7.78 28.65 -3.23
C TRP A 87 7.01 27.33 -3.32
N LEU A 88 5.67 27.39 -3.29
CA LEU A 88 4.78 26.22 -3.33
C LEU A 88 3.51 26.55 -4.12
N ASN A 89 3.24 25.83 -5.22
CA ASN A 89 2.09 26.08 -6.09
C ASN A 89 1.10 24.91 -6.14
N ALA A 90 0.17 24.88 -5.18
CA ALA A 90 -0.77 23.77 -4.95
C ALA A 90 -0.09 22.38 -4.89
N PRO A 91 0.88 22.17 -3.97
CA PRO A 91 1.62 20.92 -3.86
C PRO A 91 0.79 19.78 -3.23
N ALA A 92 0.94 18.58 -3.78
CA ALA A 92 0.64 17.32 -3.12
C ALA A 92 1.93 16.75 -2.51
N PHE A 93 2.04 16.79 -1.18
CA PHE A 93 3.21 16.29 -0.46
C PHE A 93 3.25 14.76 -0.42
N VAL A 94 4.45 14.20 -0.59
CA VAL A 94 4.70 12.76 -0.70
C VAL A 94 5.56 12.31 0.47
N ALA A 95 6.86 12.60 0.45
CA ALA A 95 7.83 12.10 1.42
C ALA A 95 8.73 13.22 1.99
N ALA A 96 9.27 13.01 3.19
CA ALA A 96 10.20 13.94 3.84
C ALA A 96 11.28 13.14 4.57
N MET A 97 12.55 13.51 4.38
CA MET A 97 13.69 12.68 4.75
C MET A 97 14.87 13.55 5.20
N ALA A 98 15.50 13.21 6.32
CA ALA A 98 16.74 13.84 6.76
C ALA A 98 17.94 13.07 6.21
N LEU A 99 18.99 13.79 5.83
CA LEU A 99 20.33 13.28 5.56
C LEU A 99 21.36 14.12 6.31
N SER A 100 22.23 13.47 7.06
CA SER A 100 23.38 14.10 7.72
C SER A 100 24.58 14.22 6.78
N PRO A 101 25.47 15.21 6.94
CA PRO A 101 26.67 15.36 6.09
C PRO A 101 27.55 14.10 6.03
N ALA A 102 27.60 13.34 7.14
CA ALA A 102 28.35 12.10 7.25
C ALA A 102 27.83 10.98 6.30
N GLU A 103 26.55 10.97 5.92
CA GLU A 103 25.97 9.97 5.01
C GLU A 103 26.45 10.10 3.55
N TRP A 104 27.25 11.11 3.24
CA TRP A 104 27.99 11.22 1.98
C TRP A 104 29.47 11.59 2.14
N GLY A 105 30.01 11.53 3.37
CA GLY A 105 31.43 11.74 3.66
C GLY A 105 31.87 13.18 3.92
N ASP A 106 30.94 14.12 4.18
CA ASP A 106 31.30 15.47 4.65
C ASP A 106 31.44 15.50 6.18
N GLU A 107 32.48 16.19 6.69
CA GLU A 107 32.70 16.40 8.13
C GLU A 107 32.11 17.73 8.67
N ASP A 108 31.49 18.56 7.82
CA ASP A 108 30.93 19.88 8.16
C ASP A 108 29.58 20.12 7.48
N GLY A 109 28.72 20.89 8.15
CA GLY A 109 27.34 21.19 7.74
C GLY A 109 26.32 20.94 8.85
N ASP A 110 25.10 21.41 8.62
CA ASP A 110 23.90 20.96 9.35
C ASP A 110 23.27 19.77 8.60
N ASP A 111 22.42 18.98 9.26
CA ASP A 111 21.56 18.01 8.57
C ASP A 111 20.72 18.70 7.46
N GLU A 112 20.66 18.10 6.28
CA GLU A 112 19.80 18.56 5.19
C GLU A 112 18.45 17.81 5.23
N ILE A 113 17.36 18.57 5.25
CA ILE A 113 16.00 18.04 5.29
C ILE A 113 15.37 18.16 3.91
N TYR A 114 15.18 17.02 3.27
CA TYR A 114 14.61 16.87 1.95
C TYR A 114 13.07 16.69 2.01
N PHE A 115 12.37 17.31 1.07
CA PHE A 115 10.92 17.20 0.88
C PHE A 115 10.59 16.86 -0.57
N PHE A 116 9.76 15.86 -0.77
CA PHE A 116 9.33 15.36 -2.07
C PHE A 116 7.83 15.60 -2.26
N PHE A 117 7.44 16.18 -3.39
CA PHE A 117 6.05 16.56 -3.67
C PHE A 117 5.79 16.74 -5.17
N THR A 118 4.53 16.80 -5.58
CA THR A 118 4.12 17.20 -6.95
C THR A 118 3.42 18.55 -6.87
N GLU A 119 3.81 19.55 -7.66
CA GLU A 119 3.12 20.87 -7.71
C GLU A 119 2.74 21.27 -9.14
N ILE A 120 1.96 22.34 -9.30
CA ILE A 120 1.64 22.91 -10.61
C ILE A 120 2.79 23.78 -11.10
N ALA A 121 3.25 23.57 -12.34
CA ALA A 121 4.31 24.36 -12.96
C ALA A 121 3.96 25.86 -13.03
N ARG A 122 4.99 26.72 -12.96
CA ARG A 122 4.91 28.17 -13.22
C ARG A 122 5.79 28.66 -14.37
N ALA A 123 6.58 27.78 -14.98
CA ALA A 123 7.46 28.10 -16.10
C ALA A 123 6.72 28.22 -17.45
N PHE A 124 5.52 27.61 -17.56
CA PHE A 124 4.70 27.60 -18.77
C PHE A 124 3.41 28.38 -18.52
N ASP A 125 3.07 29.31 -19.42
CA ASP A 125 1.79 30.02 -19.42
C ASP A 125 0.76 29.24 -20.25
N SER A 126 0.55 27.97 -19.87
CA SER A 126 -0.31 27.02 -20.56
C SER A 126 -1.71 26.98 -19.93
N TYR A 127 -2.75 26.87 -20.77
CA TYR A 127 -4.11 26.58 -20.31
C TYR A 127 -4.20 25.27 -19.49
N GLU A 128 -3.32 24.31 -19.79
CA GLU A 128 -3.16 23.08 -19.05
C GLU A 128 -2.28 23.27 -17.79
N ARG A 129 -2.77 22.77 -16.65
CA ARG A 129 -2.05 22.77 -15.37
C ARG A 129 -1.05 21.61 -15.32
N ILE A 130 0.08 21.76 -16.00
CA ILE A 130 1.16 20.77 -15.99
C ILE A 130 1.62 20.52 -14.55
N LYS A 131 1.53 19.26 -14.09
CA LYS A 131 2.09 18.82 -12.82
C LYS A 131 3.58 18.56 -13.00
N VAL A 132 4.38 18.88 -11.97
CA VAL A 132 5.83 18.66 -11.97
C VAL A 132 6.26 18.10 -10.61
N PRO A 133 6.95 16.95 -10.56
CA PRO A 133 7.57 16.46 -9.34
C PRO A 133 8.71 17.37 -8.87
N ARG A 134 8.83 17.48 -7.55
CA ARG A 134 9.77 18.35 -6.84
C ARG A 134 10.54 17.54 -5.83
N VAL A 135 11.84 17.82 -5.78
CA VAL A 135 12.64 17.69 -4.56
C VAL A 135 13.00 19.09 -4.08
N ALA A 136 12.82 19.33 -2.79
CA ALA A 136 13.23 20.56 -2.10
C ALA A 136 14.09 20.22 -0.88
N ARG A 137 14.90 21.17 -0.43
CA ARG A 137 15.83 21.04 0.70
C ARG A 137 15.75 22.28 1.59
N VAL A 138 15.93 22.09 2.89
CA VAL A 138 16.26 23.13 3.89
C VAL A 138 17.36 22.60 4.82
N CYS A 139 18.09 23.47 5.49
CA CYS A 139 19.14 23.10 6.44
C CYS A 139 18.60 23.11 7.88
N ALA A 140 18.95 22.11 8.70
CA ALA A 140 18.39 21.94 10.03
C ALA A 140 18.73 23.09 11.00
N GLY A 141 19.87 23.76 10.82
CA GLY A 141 20.32 24.93 11.60
C GLY A 141 19.73 26.28 11.17
N ASP A 142 18.89 26.33 10.13
CA ASP A 142 18.28 27.58 9.65
C ASP A 142 17.32 28.19 10.71
N LEU A 143 17.55 29.44 11.10
CA LEU A 143 16.76 30.19 12.09
C LEU A 143 15.85 31.25 11.45
N GLY A 144 15.82 31.31 10.13
CA GLY A 144 15.30 32.42 9.35
C GLY A 144 16.23 33.64 9.34
N GLY A 145 15.75 34.71 8.70
CA GLY A 145 16.47 35.98 8.56
C GLY A 145 16.07 37.04 9.60
N ARG A 146 16.96 37.99 9.88
CA ARG A 146 16.79 38.99 10.94
C ARG A 146 15.84 40.15 10.58
N LYS A 147 15.69 40.49 9.30
CA LYS A 147 14.81 41.55 8.79
C LYS A 147 13.95 41.04 7.63
N THR A 148 14.60 40.77 6.49
CA THR A 148 14.00 39.94 5.44
C THR A 148 13.90 38.49 5.94
N LEU A 149 12.84 37.76 5.54
CA LEU A 149 12.62 36.35 5.90
C LEU A 149 12.55 36.04 7.42
N GLN A 150 11.99 36.94 8.23
CA GLN A 150 11.70 36.66 9.65
C GLN A 150 10.76 35.45 9.79
N GLN A 151 11.18 34.45 10.57
CA GLN A 151 10.48 33.15 10.71
C GLN A 151 10.18 32.51 9.34
N ARG A 152 11.08 32.65 8.36
CA ARG A 152 11.02 31.97 7.06
C ARG A 152 12.36 31.36 6.71
N TRP A 153 12.34 30.22 6.02
CA TRP A 153 13.57 29.56 5.57
C TRP A 153 14.46 30.51 4.76
N THR A 154 15.75 30.61 5.10
CA THR A 154 16.77 31.21 4.23
C THR A 154 17.42 30.17 3.31
N THR A 155 17.18 28.88 3.57
CA THR A 155 17.80 27.72 2.92
C THR A 155 16.84 26.90 2.04
N PHE A 156 15.62 27.38 1.80
CA PHE A 156 14.63 26.67 0.97
C PHE A 156 14.96 26.78 -0.53
N LEU A 157 15.41 25.67 -1.11
CA LEU A 157 15.64 25.48 -2.54
C LEU A 157 14.81 24.29 -3.06
N LYS A 158 14.33 24.34 -4.31
CA LYS A 158 13.69 23.22 -5.00
C LYS A 158 14.16 23.07 -6.44
N ALA A 159 14.16 21.85 -6.96
CA ALA A 159 14.49 21.51 -8.35
C ALA A 159 13.31 20.82 -9.06
N ASP A 160 13.33 20.70 -10.39
CA ASP A 160 12.48 19.73 -11.09
C ASP A 160 13.03 18.31 -10.82
N LEU A 161 12.19 17.32 -10.55
CA LEU A 161 12.60 15.91 -10.40
C LEU A 161 11.98 15.11 -11.56
N LEU A 162 12.80 14.49 -12.41
CA LEU A 162 12.35 13.86 -13.64
C LEU A 162 12.54 12.35 -13.63
N CYS A 163 11.48 11.60 -13.94
CA CYS A 163 11.52 10.19 -14.29
C CYS A 163 11.02 10.03 -15.74
N PRO A 164 11.89 9.62 -16.70
CA PRO A 164 11.48 9.43 -18.10
C PRO A 164 10.39 8.34 -18.22
N GLY A 165 9.41 8.57 -19.10
CA GLY A 165 8.38 7.58 -19.43
C GLY A 165 8.85 6.56 -20.48
N PRO A 166 7.98 5.61 -20.87
CA PRO A 166 8.36 4.47 -21.72
C PRO A 166 8.69 4.86 -23.16
N GLU A 167 8.06 5.90 -23.70
CA GLU A 167 8.13 6.27 -25.12
C GLU A 167 8.10 7.79 -25.33
N HIS A 168 8.80 8.25 -26.37
CA HIS A 168 8.67 9.60 -26.98
C HIS A 168 8.61 10.81 -26.02
N GLY A 169 9.43 10.82 -24.96
CA GLY A 169 9.75 12.03 -24.19
C GLY A 169 8.66 12.55 -23.24
N ARG A 170 7.53 11.86 -23.07
CA ARG A 170 6.56 12.16 -22.01
C ARG A 170 7.07 11.61 -20.68
N ALA A 171 7.62 12.49 -19.82
CA ALA A 171 8.03 12.12 -18.47
C ALA A 171 6.81 11.80 -17.58
N SER A 172 6.98 10.87 -16.62
CA SER A 172 5.97 10.60 -15.59
C SER A 172 5.94 11.76 -14.60
N SER A 173 4.87 12.55 -14.63
CA SER A 173 4.82 13.90 -14.06
C SER A 173 4.04 14.02 -12.73
N VAL A 174 3.63 12.90 -12.15
CA VAL A 174 3.08 12.83 -10.79
C VAL A 174 3.94 11.87 -9.96
N LEU A 175 4.48 12.35 -8.84
CA LEU A 175 5.16 11.52 -7.85
C LEU A 175 4.13 10.93 -6.89
N GLN A 176 4.19 9.61 -6.68
CA GLN A 176 3.26 8.87 -5.80
C GLN A 176 3.88 8.60 -4.42
N ASP A 177 5.09 8.05 -4.39
CA ASP A 177 5.79 7.68 -3.15
C ASP A 177 7.32 7.72 -3.33
N VAL A 178 8.06 7.87 -2.22
CA VAL A 178 9.54 7.82 -2.22
C VAL A 178 10.04 7.04 -1.00
N ALA A 179 10.91 6.06 -1.25
CA ALA A 179 11.71 5.39 -0.23
C ALA A 179 13.16 5.89 -0.25
N ILE A 180 13.82 5.83 0.91
CA ILE A 180 15.28 5.95 1.02
C ILE A 180 15.85 4.60 1.42
N LEU A 181 16.75 4.08 0.59
CA LEU A 181 17.63 2.98 0.95
C LEU A 181 18.88 3.56 1.61
N ARG A 182 19.24 3.03 2.78
CA ARG A 182 20.51 3.31 3.46
C ARG A 182 21.37 2.06 3.44
N PRO A 183 22.69 2.15 3.19
CA PRO A 183 23.59 1.01 3.32
C PRO A 183 23.73 0.60 4.79
N GLU A 184 23.86 -0.71 5.03
CA GLU A 184 24.15 -1.24 6.36
C GLU A 184 25.55 -0.80 6.83
N GLY A 185 25.74 -0.70 8.15
CA GLY A 185 26.98 -0.22 8.76
C GLY A 185 27.34 1.25 8.48
N GLY A 186 26.54 1.98 7.68
CA GLY A 186 26.84 3.36 7.28
C GLY A 186 27.92 3.50 6.20
N ALA A 187 28.39 2.39 5.61
CA ALA A 187 29.44 2.39 4.61
C ALA A 187 28.86 2.45 3.18
N GLY A 188 28.73 3.66 2.64
CA GLY A 188 28.26 3.92 1.27
C GLY A 188 27.28 5.09 1.21
N THR A 189 26.82 5.44 0.02
CA THR A 189 25.83 6.51 -0.17
C THR A 189 24.39 5.97 -0.12
N PRO A 190 23.44 6.71 0.49
CA PRO A 190 22.03 6.36 0.40
C PRO A 190 21.46 6.66 -0.99
N VAL A 191 20.36 5.99 -1.34
CA VAL A 191 19.67 6.11 -2.64
C VAL A 191 18.19 6.38 -2.42
N PHE A 192 17.63 7.35 -3.13
CA PHE A 192 16.18 7.57 -3.16
C PHE A 192 15.55 6.77 -4.30
N TYR A 193 14.49 6.02 -4.02
CA TYR A 193 13.66 5.34 -5.03
C TYR A 193 12.28 5.99 -5.05
N GLY A 194 11.88 6.55 -6.18
CA GLY A 194 10.57 7.20 -6.36
C GLY A 194 9.68 6.45 -7.34
N ILE A 195 8.39 6.32 -7.01
CA ILE A 195 7.33 5.91 -7.93
C ILE A 195 6.70 7.15 -8.57
N PHE A 196 6.58 7.12 -9.89
CA PHE A 196 5.97 8.18 -10.68
C PHE A 196 4.87 7.61 -11.57
N SER A 197 3.75 8.33 -11.72
CA SER A 197 2.71 8.01 -12.69
C SER A 197 2.55 9.08 -13.78
N SER A 198 1.85 8.72 -14.85
CA SER A 198 1.30 9.69 -15.81
C SER A 198 0.36 10.68 -15.12
N GLN A 199 0.28 11.92 -15.62
CA GLN A 199 -0.80 12.86 -15.31
C GLN A 199 -2.00 12.74 -16.27
N TRP A 200 -1.83 12.02 -17.38
CA TRP A 200 -2.79 11.91 -18.47
C TRP A 200 -3.69 10.69 -18.24
N GLU A 201 -5.00 10.90 -18.34
CA GLU A 201 -6.02 9.86 -18.16
C GLU A 201 -5.94 8.77 -19.26
N GLY A 202 -6.38 7.56 -18.92
CA GLY A 202 -6.56 6.46 -19.88
C GLY A 202 -5.48 5.38 -19.91
N ALA A 203 -4.38 5.49 -19.15
CA ALA A 203 -3.39 4.42 -19.01
C ALA A 203 -2.74 4.42 -17.62
N ALA A 204 -2.64 3.24 -16.99
CA ALA A 204 -2.03 3.02 -15.67
C ALA A 204 -0.50 2.99 -15.76
N ILE A 205 0.10 4.03 -16.34
CA ILE A 205 1.55 4.09 -16.54
C ILE A 205 2.23 4.45 -15.22
N SER A 206 2.95 3.48 -14.64
CA SER A 206 3.84 3.68 -13.49
C SER A 206 5.30 3.47 -13.89
N ALA A 207 6.19 4.28 -13.35
CA ALA A 207 7.64 4.18 -13.54
C ALA A 207 8.36 4.28 -12.19
N VAL A 208 9.43 3.49 -12.01
CA VAL A 208 10.29 3.52 -10.82
C VAL A 208 11.66 4.09 -11.23
N CYS A 209 12.09 5.16 -10.56
CA CYS A 209 13.39 5.81 -10.78
C CYS A 209 14.21 5.89 -9.49
N SER A 210 15.53 5.65 -9.59
CA SER A 210 16.50 5.87 -8.52
C SER A 210 17.21 7.22 -8.68
N PHE A 211 17.53 7.89 -7.58
CA PHE A 211 18.23 9.19 -7.55
C PHE A 211 19.30 9.20 -6.46
N ARG A 212 20.49 9.73 -6.75
CA ARG A 212 21.56 9.89 -5.75
C ARG A 212 21.44 11.26 -5.07
N PRO A 213 21.64 11.38 -3.74
CA PRO A 213 21.68 12.68 -3.06
C PRO A 213 22.71 13.65 -3.66
N GLN A 214 23.82 13.13 -4.18
CA GLN A 214 24.89 13.92 -4.82
C GLN A 214 24.40 14.61 -6.10
N ASP A 215 23.56 13.94 -6.89
CA ASP A 215 22.98 14.50 -8.13
C ASP A 215 22.01 15.64 -7.78
N ILE A 216 21.18 15.43 -6.75
CA ILE A 216 20.26 16.45 -6.21
C ILE A 216 21.05 17.66 -5.68
N ARG A 217 22.07 17.44 -4.85
CA ARG A 217 22.90 18.51 -4.27
C ARG A 217 23.65 19.30 -5.34
N THR A 218 24.14 18.63 -6.39
CA THR A 218 24.78 19.27 -7.55
C THR A 218 23.79 20.20 -8.27
N VAL A 219 22.53 19.78 -8.46
CA VAL A 219 21.48 20.62 -9.06
C VAL A 219 21.08 21.79 -8.15
N LEU A 220 20.95 21.59 -6.84
CA LEU A 220 20.67 22.66 -5.87
C LEU A 220 21.81 23.70 -5.77
N ASN A 221 23.03 23.30 -6.11
CA ASN A 221 24.19 24.19 -6.20
C ASN A 221 24.37 24.81 -7.62
N GLY A 222 23.49 24.50 -8.58
CA GLY A 222 23.52 24.99 -9.96
C GLY A 222 22.89 26.37 -10.19
N PRO A 223 22.58 26.74 -11.45
CA PRO A 223 21.93 28.01 -11.76
C PRO A 223 20.46 28.06 -11.28
N PHE A 224 20.03 29.23 -10.81
CA PHE A 224 18.64 29.52 -10.42
C PHE A 224 17.77 29.78 -11.65
N ARG A 225 16.46 29.55 -11.57
CA ARG A 225 15.49 29.85 -12.64
C ARG A 225 14.66 31.11 -12.32
N GLU A 226 14.53 31.98 -13.30
CA GLU A 226 13.67 33.17 -13.25
C GLU A 226 12.18 32.78 -13.32
N LEU A 227 11.35 33.39 -12.46
CA LEU A 227 9.91 33.07 -12.26
C LEU A 227 9.00 34.31 -12.14
N LYS A 228 9.59 35.51 -12.21
CA LYS A 228 8.99 36.80 -11.84
C LYS A 228 9.01 37.79 -13.01
N HIS A 229 10.08 37.82 -13.80
CA HIS A 229 10.18 38.69 -14.97
C HIS A 229 9.67 37.98 -16.24
N ASP A 230 8.50 38.38 -16.73
CA ASP A 230 7.78 37.69 -17.80
C ASP A 230 8.60 37.44 -19.09
N CYS A 231 9.41 38.41 -19.51
CA CYS A 231 10.27 38.29 -20.69
C CYS A 231 11.37 37.22 -20.55
N ASN A 232 11.77 36.91 -19.31
CA ASN A 232 12.84 35.96 -18.98
C ASN A 232 12.31 34.73 -18.20
N ARG A 233 10.99 34.59 -18.06
CA ARG A 233 10.35 33.57 -17.22
C ARG A 233 10.72 32.18 -17.73
N GLY A 234 11.33 31.37 -16.89
CA GLY A 234 11.81 30.02 -17.23
C GLY A 234 13.28 29.95 -17.69
N LEU A 235 13.99 31.08 -17.81
CA LEU A 235 15.42 31.11 -18.14
C LEU A 235 16.31 31.03 -16.87
N PRO A 236 17.58 30.60 -17.00
CA PRO A 236 18.55 30.70 -15.92
C PRO A 236 18.90 32.16 -15.58
N VAL A 237 19.06 32.44 -14.29
CA VAL A 237 19.62 33.70 -13.77
C VAL A 237 21.13 33.73 -14.01
N MET A 238 21.68 34.88 -14.37
CA MET A 238 23.12 35.04 -14.64
C MET A 238 23.94 35.01 -13.35
N ASP A 239 25.08 34.32 -13.35
CA ASP A 239 25.91 34.12 -12.14
C ASP A 239 26.38 35.44 -11.49
N ASN A 240 26.58 36.49 -12.29
CA ASN A 240 26.98 37.83 -11.80
C ASN A 240 25.89 38.53 -10.96
N ASP A 241 24.62 38.16 -11.12
CA ASP A 241 23.51 38.74 -10.36
C ASP A 241 23.31 38.05 -8.99
N VAL A 242 23.77 36.79 -8.88
CA VAL A 242 23.73 35.97 -7.66
C VAL A 242 24.62 36.59 -6.58
N PRO A 243 24.05 37.04 -5.44
CA PRO A 243 24.83 37.65 -4.37
C PRO A 243 25.66 36.62 -3.59
N GLN A 244 26.63 37.11 -2.82
CA GLN A 244 27.47 36.31 -1.93
C GLN A 244 27.22 36.64 -0.44
N PRO A 245 27.31 35.66 0.47
CA PRO A 245 27.46 34.21 0.23
C PRO A 245 26.26 33.64 -0.56
N ARG A 246 26.46 32.52 -1.25
CA ARG A 246 25.49 32.00 -2.21
C ARG A 246 24.11 31.74 -1.54
N PRO A 247 22.99 32.18 -2.15
CA PRO A 247 21.67 32.01 -1.53
C PRO A 247 21.27 30.54 -1.42
N GLY A 248 20.67 30.16 -0.30
CA GLY A 248 20.13 28.81 -0.07
C GLY A 248 21.09 27.81 0.57
N GLU A 249 22.38 28.12 0.71
CA GLU A 249 23.37 27.21 1.31
C GLU A 249 23.26 27.07 2.84
N CYS A 250 23.68 25.92 3.37
CA CYS A 250 23.79 25.68 4.81
C CYS A 250 25.02 26.40 5.40
N ILE A 251 24.97 26.76 6.69
CA ILE A 251 26.02 27.56 7.32
C ILE A 251 27.24 26.68 7.69
N THR A 252 28.16 26.53 6.74
CA THR A 252 29.44 25.82 6.92
C THR A 252 30.40 26.55 7.87
N ASN A 253 31.42 25.87 8.37
CA ASN A 253 32.48 26.46 9.18
C ASN A 253 33.26 27.55 8.42
N ASN A 254 33.41 27.44 7.09
CA ASN A 254 33.97 28.51 6.26
C ASN A 254 33.11 29.79 6.32
N MET A 255 31.77 29.67 6.26
CA MET A 255 30.87 30.82 6.43
C MET A 255 30.95 31.43 7.84
N LYS A 256 31.10 30.59 8.87
CA LYS A 256 31.30 31.05 10.27
C LYS A 256 32.60 31.85 10.41
N LEU A 257 33.70 31.43 9.76
CA LEU A 257 34.96 32.20 9.68
C LEU A 257 34.79 33.54 8.93
N GLN A 258 33.92 33.59 7.91
CA GLN A 258 33.52 34.82 7.21
C GLN A 258 32.48 35.67 7.99
N GLN A 259 32.35 35.47 9.31
CA GLN A 259 31.45 36.16 10.24
C GLN A 259 29.94 35.86 10.06
N PHE A 260 29.56 34.95 9.15
CA PHE A 260 28.18 34.46 9.02
C PHE A 260 27.91 33.33 10.02
N GLY A 261 27.81 33.66 11.30
CA GLY A 261 27.64 32.68 12.39
C GLY A 261 26.31 31.91 12.38
N SER A 262 25.27 32.43 11.71
CA SER A 262 23.99 31.77 11.45
C SER A 262 23.19 32.51 10.37
N SER A 263 22.04 31.96 9.95
CA SER A 263 21.13 32.58 8.95
C SER A 263 20.72 34.02 9.29
N LEU A 264 20.65 34.36 10.59
CA LEU A 264 20.30 35.70 11.09
C LEU A 264 21.33 36.79 10.73
N PHE A 265 22.55 36.38 10.37
CA PHE A 265 23.65 37.28 9.97
C PHE A 265 23.79 37.42 8.45
N LEU A 266 22.99 36.69 7.64
CA LEU A 266 23.05 36.77 6.19
C LEU A 266 22.63 38.18 5.67
N PRO A 267 23.25 38.70 4.60
CA PRO A 267 22.91 40.01 4.05
C PRO A 267 21.47 40.07 3.49
N ASP A 268 20.77 41.20 3.69
CA ASP A 268 19.40 41.39 3.17
C ASP A 268 19.30 41.21 1.63
N ARG A 269 20.38 41.41 0.86
CA ARG A 269 20.43 41.12 -0.59
C ARG A 269 20.32 39.60 -0.87
N VAL A 270 21.02 38.76 -0.10
CA VAL A 270 20.96 37.29 -0.21
C VAL A 270 19.57 36.80 0.17
N LEU A 271 19.02 37.31 1.28
CA LEU A 271 17.68 36.97 1.75
C LEU A 271 16.56 37.43 0.81
N THR A 272 16.74 38.56 0.12
CA THR A 272 15.79 39.03 -0.90
C THR A 272 15.89 38.20 -2.17
N PHE A 273 17.10 37.76 -2.56
CA PHE A 273 17.31 36.93 -3.74
C PHE A 273 16.63 35.56 -3.58
N ILE A 274 16.89 34.83 -2.48
CA ILE A 274 16.32 33.48 -2.27
C ILE A 274 14.79 33.48 -2.16
N ARG A 275 14.20 34.55 -1.60
CA ARG A 275 12.74 34.72 -1.54
C ARG A 275 12.11 34.77 -2.92
N ASP A 276 12.79 35.40 -3.88
CA ASP A 276 12.27 35.59 -5.24
C ASP A 276 12.67 34.42 -6.18
N HIS A 277 13.79 33.74 -5.91
CA HIS A 277 14.36 32.65 -6.72
C HIS A 277 14.58 31.32 -5.94
N PRO A 278 13.52 30.67 -5.42
CA PRO A 278 13.64 29.39 -4.70
C PRO A 278 13.79 28.16 -5.63
N LEU A 279 13.76 28.34 -6.97
CA LEU A 279 13.73 27.27 -7.97
C LEU A 279 15.06 27.20 -8.74
N MET A 280 15.61 25.99 -8.90
CA MET A 280 16.76 25.72 -9.78
C MET A 280 16.35 25.57 -11.25
N ASP A 281 17.26 25.92 -12.15
CA ASP A 281 17.04 25.80 -13.60
C ASP A 281 17.36 24.41 -14.16
N ARG A 282 18.23 23.63 -13.52
CA ARG A 282 18.48 22.25 -13.94
C ARG A 282 17.50 21.28 -13.26
N PRO A 283 16.99 20.25 -13.98
CA PRO A 283 16.30 19.14 -13.37
C PRO A 283 17.28 18.14 -12.76
N VAL A 284 16.81 17.38 -11.77
CA VAL A 284 17.44 16.14 -11.31
C VAL A 284 16.96 14.99 -12.19
N PHE A 285 17.89 14.26 -12.80
CA PHE A 285 17.64 13.05 -13.57
C PHE A 285 17.90 11.78 -12.73
N PRO A 286 17.40 10.60 -13.15
CA PRO A 286 17.69 9.35 -12.46
C PRO A 286 19.17 8.97 -12.56
N ALA A 287 19.65 8.17 -11.61
CA ALA A 287 21.05 7.81 -11.42
C ALA A 287 21.75 7.20 -12.66
N ASP A 288 20.98 6.51 -13.51
CA ASP A 288 21.42 5.87 -14.76
C ASP A 288 20.74 6.48 -16.01
N GLY A 289 20.18 7.68 -15.88
CA GLY A 289 19.52 8.46 -16.93
C GLY A 289 18.15 7.94 -17.39
N ARG A 290 17.64 6.84 -16.81
CA ARG A 290 16.43 6.12 -17.23
C ARG A 290 15.66 5.56 -16.01
N PRO A 291 14.36 5.23 -16.16
CA PRO A 291 13.66 4.40 -15.18
C PRO A 291 14.26 2.99 -15.09
N LEU A 292 14.14 2.38 -13.91
CA LEU A 292 14.53 0.99 -13.64
C LEU A 292 13.43 0.00 -14.04
N LEU A 293 12.17 0.41 -13.89
CA LEU A 293 10.97 -0.33 -14.29
C LEU A 293 9.96 0.66 -14.86
N VAL A 294 9.25 0.26 -15.91
CA VAL A 294 8.05 0.93 -16.41
C VAL A 294 6.99 -0.13 -16.72
N THR A 295 5.75 0.15 -16.35
CA THR A 295 4.56 -0.68 -16.55
C THR A 295 3.45 0.21 -17.11
N THR A 296 2.51 -0.37 -17.86
CA THR A 296 1.34 0.34 -18.44
C THR A 296 0.00 -0.17 -17.89
N ASP A 297 0.07 -1.21 -17.07
CA ASP A 297 -0.98 -2.10 -16.62
C ASP A 297 -1.07 -2.16 -15.08
N THR A 298 0.02 -1.87 -14.35
CA THR A 298 0.06 -1.82 -12.88
C THR A 298 0.17 -0.39 -12.37
N ALA A 299 -0.79 0.04 -11.53
CA ALA A 299 -0.73 1.28 -10.78
C ALA A 299 0.01 1.08 -9.45
N TYR A 300 1.28 1.51 -9.38
CA TYR A 300 2.06 1.48 -8.13
C TYR A 300 1.78 2.72 -7.27
N LEU A 301 1.53 2.50 -5.97
CA LEU A 301 1.21 3.55 -4.99
C LEU A 301 2.24 3.69 -3.88
N ARG A 302 2.96 2.62 -3.51
CA ARG A 302 3.90 2.63 -2.38
C ARG A 302 5.20 1.89 -2.67
N VAL A 303 6.32 2.38 -2.14
CA VAL A 303 7.64 1.73 -2.24
C VAL A 303 8.30 1.59 -0.87
N VAL A 304 8.92 0.44 -0.62
CA VAL A 304 9.89 0.23 0.46
C VAL A 304 11.11 -0.46 -0.14
N ALA A 305 12.29 0.10 0.09
CA ALA A 305 13.56 -0.47 -0.37
C ALA A 305 14.32 -1.13 0.80
N HIS A 306 14.96 -2.26 0.52
CA HIS A 306 15.83 -3.00 1.41
C HIS A 306 17.08 -3.46 0.64
N ARG A 307 18.16 -3.76 1.36
CA ARG A 307 19.40 -4.31 0.78
C ARG A 307 19.58 -5.73 1.30
N VAL A 308 19.92 -6.67 0.42
CA VAL A 308 19.99 -8.10 0.74
C VAL A 308 21.28 -8.70 0.17
N PRO A 309 22.12 -9.34 0.99
CA PRO A 309 23.31 -10.04 0.51
C PRO A 309 22.94 -11.34 -0.22
N SER A 310 23.58 -11.58 -1.36
CA SER A 310 23.61 -12.89 -2.01
C SER A 310 24.52 -13.87 -1.27
N LEU A 311 24.44 -15.15 -1.64
CA LEU A 311 25.32 -16.23 -1.19
C LEU A 311 26.81 -15.97 -1.53
N SER A 312 27.07 -15.08 -2.50
CA SER A 312 28.40 -14.61 -2.88
C SER A 312 28.85 -13.33 -2.16
N GLY A 313 28.07 -12.82 -1.19
CA GLY A 313 28.38 -11.59 -0.46
C GLY A 313 28.25 -10.31 -1.29
N LYS A 314 27.55 -10.37 -2.45
CA LYS A 314 27.19 -9.19 -3.23
C LYS A 314 25.83 -8.68 -2.75
N GLU A 315 25.77 -7.41 -2.42
CA GLU A 315 24.52 -6.74 -2.06
C GLU A 315 23.62 -6.50 -3.28
N TYR A 316 22.32 -6.74 -3.11
CA TYR A 316 21.28 -6.42 -4.10
C TYR A 316 20.19 -5.55 -3.47
N ASP A 317 19.69 -4.60 -4.26
CA ASP A 317 18.65 -3.67 -3.84
C ASP A 317 17.27 -4.25 -4.17
N VAL A 318 16.53 -4.64 -3.13
CA VAL A 318 15.22 -5.28 -3.20
C VAL A 318 14.14 -4.26 -2.87
N LEU A 319 13.21 -4.06 -3.80
CA LEU A 319 12.08 -3.16 -3.65
C LEU A 319 10.78 -3.97 -3.45
N TYR A 320 9.98 -3.50 -2.51
CA TYR A 320 8.60 -3.89 -2.31
C TYR A 320 7.73 -2.77 -2.87
N LEU A 321 6.85 -3.10 -3.81
CA LEU A 321 5.98 -2.17 -4.52
C LEU A 321 4.51 -2.54 -4.27
N GLY A 322 3.78 -1.67 -3.58
CA GLY A 322 2.35 -1.85 -3.31
C GLY A 322 1.49 -1.17 -4.38
N THR A 323 0.40 -1.83 -4.80
CA THR A 323 -0.45 -1.39 -5.92
C THR A 323 -1.78 -0.75 -5.48
N GLU A 324 -2.55 -0.24 -6.46
CA GLU A 324 -3.91 0.27 -6.28
C GLU A 324 -4.97 -0.83 -6.07
N ASP A 325 -4.74 -2.04 -6.58
CA ASP A 325 -5.64 -3.20 -6.46
C ASP A 325 -5.31 -4.15 -5.29
N GLY A 326 -4.25 -3.90 -4.53
CA GLY A 326 -3.95 -4.65 -3.29
C GLY A 326 -2.94 -5.79 -3.45
N HIS A 327 -2.19 -5.74 -4.53
CA HIS A 327 -1.04 -6.61 -4.80
C HIS A 327 0.24 -6.01 -4.23
N LEU A 328 1.21 -6.90 -3.97
CA LEU A 328 2.56 -6.56 -3.55
C LEU A 328 3.55 -7.20 -4.51
N HIS A 329 4.14 -6.38 -5.39
CA HIS A 329 5.21 -6.83 -6.26
C HIS A 329 6.54 -6.72 -5.52
N ARG A 330 7.23 -7.84 -5.34
CA ARG A 330 8.60 -7.90 -4.80
C ARG A 330 9.57 -8.00 -5.96
N ALA A 331 10.50 -7.05 -6.05
CA ALA A 331 11.40 -6.89 -7.19
C ALA A 331 12.85 -6.67 -6.73
N VAL A 332 13.82 -7.02 -7.57
CA VAL A 332 15.25 -6.85 -7.29
C VAL A 332 15.94 -6.11 -8.43
N GLN A 333 16.85 -5.19 -8.10
CA GLN A 333 17.63 -4.47 -9.09
C GLN A 333 18.75 -5.37 -9.62
N ILE A 334 18.68 -5.72 -10.91
CA ILE A 334 19.66 -6.55 -11.62
C ILE A 334 20.29 -5.70 -12.73
N GLY A 335 21.59 -5.45 -12.62
CA GLY A 335 22.28 -4.46 -13.44
C GLY A 335 21.62 -3.07 -13.33
N ALA A 336 20.94 -2.66 -14.41
CA ALA A 336 20.28 -1.37 -14.55
C ALA A 336 18.77 -1.48 -14.89
N GLN A 337 18.13 -2.58 -14.44
CA GLN A 337 16.69 -2.81 -14.49
C GLN A 337 16.22 -3.34 -13.13
N LEU A 338 14.92 -3.18 -12.84
CA LEU A 338 14.26 -3.71 -11.65
C LEU A 338 13.32 -4.85 -12.07
N SER A 339 13.72 -6.09 -11.77
CA SER A 339 13.02 -7.31 -12.16
C SER A 339 12.02 -7.73 -11.08
N VAL A 340 10.74 -7.86 -11.42
CA VAL A 340 9.70 -8.38 -10.50
C VAL A 340 9.85 -9.89 -10.36
N LEU A 341 10.06 -10.36 -9.13
CA LEU A 341 10.28 -11.77 -8.78
C LEU A 341 8.99 -12.48 -8.33
N GLU A 342 8.10 -11.75 -7.67
CA GLU A 342 6.89 -12.28 -7.06
C GLU A 342 5.81 -11.21 -7.08
N ASP A 343 4.61 -11.60 -7.48
CA ASP A 343 3.36 -10.88 -7.24
C ASP A 343 2.58 -11.62 -6.15
N LEU A 344 2.14 -10.89 -5.12
CA LEU A 344 1.39 -11.40 -3.99
C LEU A 344 0.13 -10.55 -3.76
N ALA A 345 -1.03 -11.07 -4.15
CA ALA A 345 -2.32 -10.54 -3.75
C ALA A 345 -2.46 -10.60 -2.21
N LEU A 346 -2.54 -9.45 -1.54
CA LEU A 346 -2.54 -9.37 -0.08
C LEU A 346 -3.92 -9.54 0.56
N PHE A 347 -4.97 -9.19 -0.19
CA PHE A 347 -6.32 -8.98 0.35
C PHE A 347 -7.35 -9.80 -0.44
N PRO A 348 -8.41 -10.35 0.20
CA PRO A 348 -9.44 -11.14 -0.49
C PRO A 348 -10.32 -10.33 -1.45
N GLU A 349 -10.46 -9.03 -1.18
CA GLU A 349 -11.14 -8.05 -2.04
C GLU A 349 -10.11 -7.00 -2.48
N PRO A 350 -10.02 -6.65 -3.78
CA PRO A 350 -9.05 -5.67 -4.27
C PRO A 350 -9.19 -4.31 -3.58
N GLN A 351 -8.10 -3.81 -2.99
CA GLN A 351 -8.07 -2.54 -2.27
C GLN A 351 -6.67 -1.91 -2.23
N PRO A 352 -6.53 -0.57 -2.33
CA PRO A 352 -5.23 0.09 -2.38
C PRO A 352 -4.31 -0.20 -1.19
N VAL A 353 -3.03 -0.42 -1.48
CA VAL A 353 -1.96 -0.43 -0.49
C VAL A 353 -1.69 1.01 -0.03
N GLU A 354 -2.30 1.42 1.08
CA GLU A 354 -2.20 2.80 1.57
C GLU A 354 -0.89 3.09 2.33
N ASN A 355 -0.29 2.09 2.98
CA ASN A 355 0.95 2.23 3.76
C ASN A 355 1.80 0.95 3.72
N MET A 356 3.14 1.10 3.72
CA MET A 356 4.07 -0.01 3.89
C MET A 356 5.21 0.37 4.84
N LYS A 357 5.69 -0.58 5.65
CA LYS A 357 6.86 -0.38 6.51
C LYS A 357 7.61 -1.69 6.78
N LEU A 358 8.90 -1.70 6.42
CA LEU A 358 9.83 -2.75 6.86
C LEU A 358 10.12 -2.62 8.36
N TYR A 359 10.05 -3.73 9.08
CA TYR A 359 10.48 -3.89 10.47
C TYR A 359 11.10 -5.29 10.64
N GLN A 360 12.42 -5.34 10.86
CA GLN A 360 13.17 -6.61 10.83
C GLN A 360 12.87 -7.35 9.50
N ASN A 361 12.66 -8.68 9.54
CA ASN A 361 12.38 -9.51 8.36
C ASN A 361 10.88 -9.52 7.97
N TRP A 362 10.11 -8.50 8.38
CA TRP A 362 8.69 -8.37 8.10
C TRP A 362 8.38 -7.05 7.41
N LEU A 363 7.67 -7.11 6.29
CA LEU A 363 7.00 -5.96 5.71
C LEU A 363 5.58 -5.88 6.28
N LEU A 364 5.30 -4.83 7.04
CA LEU A 364 3.95 -4.50 7.48
C LEU A 364 3.27 -3.70 6.37
N VAL A 365 2.10 -4.15 5.91
CA VAL A 365 1.33 -3.51 4.84
C VAL A 365 -0.08 -3.20 5.32
N GLY A 366 -0.53 -1.96 5.15
CA GLY A 366 -1.85 -1.49 5.57
C GLY A 366 -2.69 -0.99 4.40
N SER A 367 -3.96 -1.43 4.36
CA SER A 367 -5.00 -0.95 3.45
C SER A 367 -6.02 -0.08 4.20
N ARG A 368 -7.19 0.15 3.58
CA ARG A 368 -8.34 0.82 4.22
C ARG A 368 -8.97 0.00 5.35
N THR A 369 -8.86 -1.33 5.30
CA THR A 369 -9.67 -2.24 6.12
C THR A 369 -8.83 -3.13 7.05
N GLU A 370 -7.62 -3.49 6.66
CA GLU A 370 -6.78 -4.42 7.42
C GLU A 370 -5.28 -4.06 7.35
N VAL A 371 -4.50 -4.65 8.26
CA VAL A 371 -3.04 -4.61 8.25
C VAL A 371 -2.54 -6.04 8.26
N THR A 372 -1.74 -6.38 7.25
CA THR A 372 -1.13 -7.69 7.05
C THR A 372 0.39 -7.62 7.26
N GLN A 373 1.00 -8.77 7.55
CA GLN A 373 2.44 -8.92 7.64
C GLN A 373 2.93 -9.89 6.57
N VAL A 374 3.96 -9.50 5.82
CA VAL A 374 4.58 -10.31 4.77
C VAL A 374 6.02 -10.61 5.18
N ASN A 375 6.41 -11.89 5.15
CA ASN A 375 7.79 -12.30 5.39
C ASN A 375 8.67 -11.89 4.20
N THR A 376 9.81 -11.24 4.45
CA THR A 376 10.73 -10.78 3.40
C THR A 376 11.44 -11.90 2.63
N ALA A 377 11.40 -13.14 3.13
CA ALA A 377 11.99 -14.32 2.48
C ALA A 377 11.18 -15.59 2.80
N ASN A 378 10.41 -16.10 1.83
CA ASN A 378 9.60 -17.33 1.96
C ASN A 378 10.11 -18.46 1.06
N CYS A 379 11.42 -18.73 1.10
CA CYS A 379 12.11 -19.65 0.17
C CYS A 379 11.47 -21.04 0.08
N GLY A 380 10.91 -21.54 1.19
CA GLY A 380 10.25 -22.86 1.27
C GLY A 380 8.98 -23.01 0.41
N ARG A 381 8.51 -21.98 -0.30
CA ARG A 381 7.49 -22.15 -1.37
C ARG A 381 8.05 -22.78 -2.64
N LEU A 382 9.36 -22.66 -2.89
CA LEU A 382 10.04 -23.15 -4.10
C LEU A 382 10.49 -24.60 -3.86
N GLN A 383 9.85 -25.56 -4.54
CA GLN A 383 9.98 -26.98 -4.17
C GLN A 383 11.18 -27.67 -4.84
N SER A 384 11.59 -27.23 -6.03
CA SER A 384 12.71 -27.82 -6.79
C SER A 384 13.93 -26.89 -6.87
N CYS A 385 15.07 -27.46 -7.26
CA CYS A 385 16.27 -26.68 -7.56
C CYS A 385 16.00 -25.65 -8.67
N SER A 386 15.31 -26.07 -9.74
CA SER A 386 14.98 -25.20 -10.87
C SER A 386 14.12 -24.01 -10.45
N GLU A 387 13.08 -24.21 -9.63
CA GLU A 387 12.28 -23.10 -9.11
C GLU A 387 13.10 -22.18 -8.17
N CYS A 388 13.99 -22.75 -7.36
CA CYS A 388 14.84 -21.97 -6.45
C CYS A 388 15.83 -21.04 -7.19
N ILE A 389 16.41 -21.51 -8.30
CA ILE A 389 17.33 -20.71 -9.14
C ILE A 389 16.55 -19.72 -10.03
N LEU A 390 15.46 -20.13 -10.67
CA LEU A 390 14.64 -19.26 -11.53
C LEU A 390 13.97 -18.11 -10.76
N ALA A 391 13.73 -18.27 -9.45
CA ALA A 391 13.21 -17.21 -8.60
C ALA A 391 14.17 -16.02 -8.40
N ARG A 392 15.48 -16.17 -8.71
CA ARG A 392 16.52 -15.11 -8.67
C ARG A 392 16.54 -14.27 -7.37
N ASP A 393 16.10 -14.86 -6.27
CA ASP A 393 15.87 -14.17 -5.02
C ASP A 393 17.19 -14.08 -4.22
N PRO A 394 17.72 -12.86 -3.94
CA PRO A 394 18.96 -12.74 -3.18
C PRO A 394 18.87 -13.35 -1.78
N ALA A 395 17.68 -13.46 -1.18
CA ALA A 395 17.48 -14.06 0.12
C ALA A 395 17.41 -15.61 0.13
N CYS A 396 17.31 -16.26 -1.04
CA CYS A 396 17.08 -17.71 -1.15
C CYS A 396 18.18 -18.44 -1.92
N ALA A 397 18.52 -19.65 -1.48
CA ALA A 397 19.49 -20.53 -2.13
C ALA A 397 19.06 -22.00 -2.03
N TRP A 398 19.41 -22.82 -3.02
CA TRP A 398 19.10 -24.24 -3.03
C TRP A 398 20.10 -25.03 -2.18
N SER A 399 19.60 -25.83 -1.22
CA SER A 399 20.44 -26.72 -0.42
C SER A 399 20.46 -28.11 -1.01
N VAL A 400 21.58 -28.48 -1.65
CA VAL A 400 21.78 -29.83 -2.23
C VAL A 400 21.73 -30.92 -1.15
N ARG A 401 22.08 -30.59 0.11
CA ARG A 401 22.01 -31.52 1.24
C ARG A 401 20.58 -31.78 1.74
N LEU A 402 19.72 -30.75 1.71
CA LEU A 402 18.35 -30.84 2.22
C LEU A 402 17.31 -31.12 1.13
N ALA A 403 17.71 -31.04 -0.15
CA ALA A 403 16.81 -31.05 -1.31
C ALA A 403 15.66 -30.02 -1.17
N ALA A 404 16.01 -28.80 -0.74
CA ALA A 404 15.04 -27.75 -0.44
C ALA A 404 15.63 -26.35 -0.70
N CYS A 405 14.77 -25.40 -1.07
CA CYS A 405 15.11 -23.98 -1.18
C CYS A 405 15.03 -23.30 0.20
N VAL A 406 16.12 -22.69 0.65
CA VAL A 406 16.28 -22.17 2.02
C VAL A 406 16.74 -20.72 2.04
N ALA A 407 16.41 -20.00 3.12
CA ALA A 407 17.01 -18.70 3.40
C ALA A 407 18.43 -18.90 3.95
N HIS A 408 19.40 -18.08 3.53
CA HIS A 408 20.83 -18.31 3.80
C HIS A 408 21.55 -17.18 4.59
N PRO A 409 21.07 -16.76 5.78
CA PRO A 409 21.69 -15.68 6.56
C PRO A 409 23.03 -16.08 7.23
N GLY A 410 24.05 -16.41 6.43
CA GLY A 410 25.43 -16.69 6.85
C GLY A 410 25.92 -18.13 6.63
N GLU A 411 25.06 -19.09 6.29
CA GLU A 411 25.50 -20.44 5.91
C GLU A 411 25.89 -20.52 4.43
N HIS A 412 27.12 -20.96 4.14
CA HIS A 412 27.66 -21.04 2.77
C HIS A 412 27.92 -22.50 2.31
N GLY A 413 27.69 -23.49 3.19
CA GLY A 413 28.20 -24.85 3.06
C GLY A 413 27.34 -25.80 2.22
N GLY A 414 27.47 -25.75 0.90
CA GLY A 414 26.71 -26.62 -0.03
C GLY A 414 25.35 -26.07 -0.44
N LEU A 415 25.24 -24.74 -0.46
CA LEU A 415 24.13 -24.01 -1.06
C LEU A 415 24.50 -23.57 -2.49
N VAL A 416 23.50 -23.34 -3.34
CA VAL A 416 23.65 -22.88 -4.72
C VAL A 416 22.66 -21.75 -5.01
N GLN A 417 23.12 -20.68 -5.65
CA GLN A 417 22.31 -19.51 -6.01
C GLN A 417 22.87 -18.84 -7.26
N ASP A 418 22.01 -18.41 -8.18
CA ASP A 418 22.36 -17.50 -9.27
C ASP A 418 21.23 -16.47 -9.46
N ILE A 419 21.60 -15.19 -9.44
CA ILE A 419 20.69 -14.05 -9.56
C ILE A 419 20.85 -13.38 -10.93
N GLU A 420 21.98 -13.55 -11.62
CA GLU A 420 22.35 -12.79 -12.82
C GLU A 420 21.98 -13.54 -14.11
N SER A 421 22.31 -14.83 -14.21
CA SER A 421 22.03 -15.69 -15.37
C SER A 421 20.81 -16.60 -15.20
N ALA A 422 20.47 -16.96 -13.96
CA ALA A 422 19.49 -17.99 -13.61
C ALA A 422 19.76 -19.35 -14.29
N ASP A 423 21.02 -19.77 -14.40
CA ASP A 423 21.42 -20.99 -15.12
C ASP A 423 21.06 -22.27 -14.35
N VAL A 424 19.85 -22.77 -14.56
CA VAL A 424 19.39 -24.07 -14.06
C VAL A 424 20.24 -25.22 -14.61
N SER A 425 20.79 -25.11 -15.82
CA SER A 425 21.34 -26.24 -16.57
C SER A 425 22.72 -26.71 -16.09
N SER A 426 23.51 -25.82 -15.46
CA SER A 426 24.79 -26.19 -14.85
C SER A 426 24.73 -26.30 -13.32
N LEU A 427 23.72 -25.69 -12.68
CA LEU A 427 23.63 -25.56 -11.22
C LEU A 427 22.73 -26.61 -10.57
N CYS A 428 21.71 -27.09 -11.28
CA CYS A 428 20.83 -28.15 -10.79
C CYS A 428 21.25 -29.52 -11.34
N PRO A 429 21.16 -30.60 -10.55
CA PRO A 429 21.26 -31.94 -11.11
C PRO A 429 20.10 -32.16 -12.09
N GLU A 430 20.29 -33.06 -13.07
CA GLU A 430 19.16 -33.55 -13.87
C GLU A 430 18.18 -34.28 -12.94
N GLU A 431 17.08 -33.60 -12.60
CA GLU A 431 15.91 -34.24 -11.99
C GLU A 431 15.55 -35.46 -12.84
N PRO A 432 15.44 -36.68 -12.27
CA PRO A 432 15.35 -37.93 -13.03
C PRO A 432 14.01 -38.03 -13.76
N GLY A 433 13.96 -37.35 -14.92
CA GLY A 433 12.81 -37.01 -15.76
C GLY A 433 11.46 -37.26 -15.14
N GLU A 434 11.07 -36.49 -14.11
CA GLU A 434 9.86 -36.74 -13.32
C GLU A 434 8.65 -36.95 -14.25
N HIS A 435 8.16 -38.19 -14.29
CA HIS A 435 7.15 -38.59 -15.26
C HIS A 435 5.84 -37.86 -14.92
N PRO A 436 5.41 -36.87 -15.74
CA PRO A 436 4.27 -36.04 -15.39
C PRO A 436 3.04 -36.92 -15.27
N VAL A 437 2.35 -36.85 -14.12
CA VAL A 437 1.21 -37.73 -13.82
C VAL A 437 0.16 -37.58 -14.91
N VAL A 438 0.02 -38.61 -15.75
CA VAL A 438 -0.85 -38.56 -16.94
C VAL A 438 -2.28 -38.74 -16.49
N PHE A 439 -3.04 -37.65 -16.49
CA PHE A 439 -4.45 -37.68 -16.13
C PHE A 439 -5.28 -38.27 -17.28
N GLU A 440 -5.86 -39.46 -17.08
CA GLU A 440 -6.86 -40.00 -18.00
C GLU A 440 -8.15 -39.19 -17.90
N VAL A 441 -8.57 -38.61 -19.03
CA VAL A 441 -9.79 -37.81 -19.14
C VAL A 441 -10.81 -38.61 -19.97
N PRO A 442 -11.86 -39.17 -19.34
CA PRO A 442 -12.89 -39.92 -20.04
C PRO A 442 -13.87 -38.96 -20.75
N VAL A 443 -13.89 -39.02 -22.09
CA VAL A 443 -14.63 -38.06 -22.93
C VAL A 443 -15.77 -38.71 -23.73
N ALA A 444 -16.80 -37.92 -24.04
CA ALA A 444 -17.89 -38.27 -24.94
C ALA A 444 -17.69 -37.64 -26.33
N ALA A 445 -18.23 -38.26 -27.38
CA ALA A 445 -18.14 -37.74 -28.74
C ALA A 445 -18.81 -36.36 -28.87
N ALA A 446 -18.17 -35.44 -29.60
CA ALA A 446 -18.60 -34.04 -29.75
C ALA A 446 -18.71 -33.23 -28.45
N ALA A 447 -18.10 -33.70 -27.35
CA ALA A 447 -17.89 -32.85 -26.17
C ALA A 447 -16.85 -31.75 -26.47
N HIS A 448 -16.90 -30.67 -25.69
CA HIS A 448 -15.82 -29.69 -25.55
C HIS A 448 -15.10 -29.96 -24.22
N VAL A 449 -13.78 -30.01 -24.25
CA VAL A 449 -12.96 -30.32 -23.07
C VAL A 449 -11.83 -29.31 -22.97
N VAL A 450 -11.66 -28.69 -21.80
CA VAL A 450 -10.52 -27.82 -21.51
C VAL A 450 -9.50 -28.61 -20.70
N LEU A 451 -8.28 -28.74 -21.23
CA LEU A 451 -7.12 -29.28 -20.55
C LEU A 451 -6.34 -28.12 -19.93
N PRO A 452 -6.36 -27.94 -18.60
CA PRO A 452 -5.72 -26.79 -17.98
C PRO A 452 -4.19 -26.86 -18.08
N CYS A 453 -3.52 -25.70 -18.06
CA CYS A 453 -2.07 -25.63 -17.86
C CYS A 453 -1.70 -24.29 -17.24
N SER A 454 -1.20 -24.35 -16.01
CA SER A 454 -0.79 -23.18 -15.23
C SER A 454 0.65 -23.41 -14.74
N PRO A 455 1.68 -22.81 -15.36
CA PRO A 455 3.04 -22.84 -14.82
C PRO A 455 3.10 -22.10 -13.47
N SER A 456 4.08 -22.43 -12.63
CA SER A 456 4.32 -21.72 -11.36
C SER A 456 4.97 -20.35 -11.53
N SER A 457 5.55 -20.06 -12.71
CA SER A 457 6.05 -18.73 -13.10
C SER A 457 5.19 -18.14 -14.21
N ALA A 458 4.84 -16.86 -14.07
CA ALA A 458 4.17 -16.06 -15.10
C ALA A 458 5.09 -15.74 -16.31
N TRP A 459 6.41 -15.92 -16.17
CA TRP A 459 7.39 -15.66 -17.23
C TRP A 459 7.66 -16.89 -18.12
N ALA A 460 7.15 -18.07 -17.76
CA ALA A 460 7.40 -19.32 -18.48
C ALA A 460 6.63 -19.41 -19.81
N SER A 461 7.33 -19.72 -20.90
CA SER A 461 6.73 -19.86 -22.23
C SER A 461 6.25 -21.29 -22.48
N CYS A 462 4.93 -21.50 -22.49
CA CYS A 462 4.34 -22.83 -22.67
C CYS A 462 3.99 -23.18 -24.12
N VAL A 463 4.16 -24.45 -24.48
CA VAL A 463 3.84 -25.07 -25.78
C VAL A 463 3.10 -26.39 -25.52
N TRP A 464 2.11 -26.71 -26.35
CA TRP A 464 1.36 -27.96 -26.25
C TRP A 464 1.84 -28.99 -27.28
N ARG A 465 2.29 -30.16 -26.79
CA ARG A 465 2.43 -31.38 -27.58
C ARG A 465 1.07 -32.08 -27.63
N GLN A 466 0.66 -32.54 -28.82
CA GLN A 466 -0.69 -33.07 -29.08
C GLN A 466 -0.68 -34.12 -30.21
N PRO A 467 -1.75 -34.93 -30.36
CA PRO A 467 -1.89 -35.87 -31.48
C PRO A 467 -1.91 -35.17 -32.85
N SER A 468 -1.44 -35.84 -33.89
CA SER A 468 -1.38 -35.31 -35.26
C SER A 468 -2.74 -35.30 -36.00
N GLY A 469 -3.81 -35.80 -35.37
CA GLY A 469 -5.16 -35.89 -35.95
C GLY A 469 -6.15 -34.80 -35.52
N VAL A 470 -5.73 -33.81 -34.72
CA VAL A 470 -6.62 -32.77 -34.18
C VAL A 470 -6.90 -31.68 -35.23
N THR A 471 -8.17 -31.44 -35.54
CA THR A 471 -8.61 -30.43 -36.53
C THR A 471 -9.31 -29.21 -35.95
N ALA A 472 -9.74 -29.27 -34.68
CA ALA A 472 -10.44 -28.18 -34.00
C ALA A 472 -9.92 -28.01 -32.56
N LEU A 473 -9.23 -26.89 -32.32
CA LEU A 473 -8.46 -26.61 -31.11
C LEU A 473 -8.47 -25.11 -30.84
N THR A 474 -8.77 -24.69 -29.60
CA THR A 474 -8.75 -23.28 -29.19
C THR A 474 -7.84 -23.10 -27.98
N ARG A 475 -6.79 -22.29 -28.12
CA ARG A 475 -5.90 -21.97 -27.00
C ARG A 475 -6.49 -20.83 -26.16
N ARG A 476 -6.59 -21.02 -24.85
CA ARG A 476 -7.08 -20.04 -23.86
C ARG A 476 -5.96 -19.72 -22.85
N GLN A 477 -6.16 -18.71 -22.00
CA GLN A 477 -5.21 -18.40 -20.92
C GLN A 477 -5.11 -19.55 -19.90
N GLU A 478 -6.24 -20.15 -19.54
CA GLU A 478 -6.31 -21.24 -18.54
C GLU A 478 -5.87 -22.62 -19.09
N GLY A 479 -5.71 -22.79 -20.41
CA GLY A 479 -5.38 -24.09 -21.01
C GLY A 479 -5.78 -24.27 -22.48
N LEU A 480 -6.03 -25.51 -22.86
CA LEU A 480 -6.31 -25.95 -24.23
C LEU A 480 -7.73 -26.50 -24.36
N GLU A 481 -8.59 -25.84 -25.13
CA GLU A 481 -9.91 -26.37 -25.47
C GLU A 481 -9.82 -27.27 -26.71
N VAL A 482 -10.30 -28.51 -26.57
CA VAL A 482 -10.31 -29.55 -27.59
C VAL A 482 -11.75 -29.96 -27.90
N VAL A 483 -12.11 -30.01 -29.19
CA VAL A 483 -13.40 -30.57 -29.63
C VAL A 483 -13.23 -32.06 -29.92
N ILE A 484 -13.97 -32.90 -29.20
CA ILE A 484 -13.71 -34.35 -29.16
C ILE A 484 -14.15 -35.04 -30.44
N SER A 485 -13.16 -35.55 -31.17
CA SER A 485 -13.27 -36.30 -32.42
C SER A 485 -12.33 -37.51 -32.41
N PRO A 486 -12.51 -38.53 -33.28
CA PRO A 486 -11.65 -39.72 -33.28
C PRO A 486 -10.16 -39.45 -33.49
N GLY A 487 -9.79 -38.35 -34.18
CA GLY A 487 -8.41 -37.92 -34.37
C GLY A 487 -7.81 -37.13 -33.19
N ALA A 488 -8.62 -36.78 -32.19
CA ALA A 488 -8.21 -36.05 -30.99
C ALA A 488 -7.98 -36.95 -29.76
N MET A 489 -8.05 -38.28 -29.92
CA MET A 489 -7.81 -39.21 -28.82
C MET A 489 -6.30 -39.41 -28.58
N GLY A 490 -5.90 -39.72 -27.34
CA GLY A 490 -4.51 -39.98 -26.98
C GLY A 490 -3.86 -38.86 -26.15
N ALA A 491 -2.52 -38.80 -26.19
CA ALA A 491 -1.71 -38.03 -25.24
C ALA A 491 -1.55 -36.55 -25.63
N TYR A 492 -1.72 -35.67 -24.63
CA TYR A 492 -1.44 -34.24 -24.67
C TYR A 492 -0.46 -33.88 -23.53
N ALA A 493 0.48 -32.99 -23.79
CA ALA A 493 1.39 -32.49 -22.77
C ALA A 493 1.63 -30.99 -22.92
N CYS A 494 1.53 -30.25 -21.82
CA CYS A 494 1.91 -28.83 -21.75
C CYS A 494 3.35 -28.73 -21.26
N GLU A 495 4.24 -28.29 -22.13
CA GLU A 495 5.68 -28.13 -21.86
C GLU A 495 5.99 -26.63 -21.78
N CYS A 496 6.57 -26.19 -20.66
CA CYS A 496 6.89 -24.79 -20.43
C CYS A 496 8.40 -24.60 -20.27
N GLN A 497 8.94 -23.57 -20.94
CA GLN A 497 10.36 -23.25 -20.93
C GLN A 497 10.63 -21.89 -20.26
N GLU A 498 11.64 -21.87 -19.38
CA GLU A 498 12.09 -20.70 -18.62
C GLU A 498 13.57 -20.87 -18.24
N GLY A 499 14.38 -19.80 -18.34
CA GLY A 499 15.83 -19.87 -18.06
C GLY A 499 16.60 -20.96 -18.84
N GLY A 500 16.12 -21.32 -20.04
CA GLY A 500 16.65 -22.42 -20.86
C GLY A 500 16.09 -23.80 -20.50
N ALA A 501 15.71 -24.04 -19.24
CA ALA A 501 15.11 -25.31 -18.80
C ALA A 501 13.67 -25.47 -19.33
N ALA A 502 13.34 -26.65 -19.84
CA ALA A 502 12.00 -27.02 -20.28
C ALA A 502 11.44 -28.13 -19.38
N ARG A 503 10.20 -27.96 -18.89
CA ARG A 503 9.52 -28.95 -18.03
C ARG A 503 8.09 -29.20 -18.49
N VAL A 504 7.60 -30.43 -18.34
CA VAL A 504 6.17 -30.73 -18.59
C VAL A 504 5.38 -30.36 -17.34
N VAL A 505 4.54 -29.33 -17.45
CA VAL A 505 3.70 -28.80 -16.36
C VAL A 505 2.42 -29.61 -16.19
N ALA A 506 1.89 -30.19 -17.28
CA ALA A 506 0.70 -31.03 -17.23
C ALA A 506 0.70 -32.08 -18.35
N ALA A 507 0.19 -33.27 -18.07
CA ALA A 507 0.03 -34.35 -19.06
C ALA A 507 -1.36 -35.02 -18.94
N TYR A 508 -1.97 -35.29 -20.08
CA TYR A 508 -3.33 -35.81 -20.19
C TYR A 508 -3.41 -36.93 -21.23
N SER A 509 -4.32 -37.87 -21.03
CA SER A 509 -4.70 -38.89 -22.00
C SER A 509 -6.20 -38.82 -22.25
N LEU A 510 -6.61 -38.40 -23.45
CA LEU A 510 -8.03 -38.39 -23.84
C LEU A 510 -8.46 -39.81 -24.23
N VAL A 511 -9.38 -40.39 -23.45
CA VAL A 511 -9.87 -41.77 -23.60
C VAL A 511 -11.39 -41.78 -23.72
N TRP A 512 -11.97 -42.74 -24.46
CA TRP A 512 -13.43 -42.82 -24.58
C TRP A 512 -14.07 -43.18 -23.23
N GLY A 513 -14.99 -42.34 -22.77
CA GLY A 513 -15.73 -42.59 -21.54
C GLY A 513 -16.55 -43.88 -21.64
N THR A 514 -16.27 -44.84 -20.77
CA THR A 514 -17.07 -46.07 -20.70
C THR A 514 -18.49 -45.73 -20.24
N PRO A 515 -19.55 -46.28 -20.88
CA PRO A 515 -20.92 -45.94 -20.54
C PRO A 515 -21.28 -46.51 -19.17
N ARG A 516 -21.24 -45.67 -18.13
CA ARG A 516 -21.91 -45.97 -16.86
C ARG A 516 -23.40 -46.18 -17.15
N GLY A 517 -23.85 -47.43 -17.05
CA GLY A 517 -25.22 -47.81 -17.43
C GLY A 517 -26.29 -47.02 -16.67
N PRO A 518 -27.47 -46.80 -17.27
CA PRO A 518 -28.50 -45.87 -16.78
C PRO A 518 -29.23 -46.30 -15.49
N LEU A 519 -28.66 -47.21 -14.71
CA LEU A 519 -29.29 -47.87 -13.56
C LEU A 519 -29.06 -47.16 -12.21
N SER A 520 -28.03 -46.33 -12.04
CA SER A 520 -27.79 -45.65 -10.74
C SER A 520 -28.61 -44.37 -10.56
N GLN A 521 -28.68 -43.53 -11.59
CA GLN A 521 -29.22 -42.16 -11.47
C GLN A 521 -30.74 -42.12 -11.21
N ALA A 522 -31.49 -43.07 -11.77
CA ALA A 522 -32.94 -43.19 -11.58
C ALA A 522 -33.31 -43.49 -10.11
N HIS A 523 -32.56 -44.37 -9.44
CA HIS A 523 -32.80 -44.68 -8.03
C HIS A 523 -32.52 -43.49 -7.10
N THR A 524 -31.46 -42.72 -7.35
CA THR A 524 -31.13 -41.54 -6.54
C THR A 524 -32.19 -40.43 -6.69
N ILE A 525 -32.67 -40.17 -7.90
CA ILE A 525 -33.72 -39.16 -8.14
C ILE A 525 -35.06 -39.61 -7.54
N GLY A 526 -35.43 -40.89 -7.69
CA GLY A 526 -36.63 -41.46 -7.07
C GLY A 526 -36.61 -41.38 -5.53
N ALA A 527 -35.47 -41.71 -4.91
CA ALA A 527 -35.28 -41.59 -3.47
C ALA A 527 -35.34 -40.12 -2.99
N GLY A 528 -34.74 -39.18 -3.73
CA GLY A 528 -34.78 -37.76 -3.44
C GLY A 528 -36.21 -37.19 -3.48
N LEU A 529 -36.99 -37.53 -4.51
CA LEU A 529 -38.40 -37.13 -4.62
C LEU A 529 -39.25 -37.72 -3.49
N ALA A 530 -39.08 -39.01 -3.18
CA ALA A 530 -39.79 -39.65 -2.06
C ALA A 530 -39.44 -38.98 -0.71
N GLY A 531 -38.17 -38.66 -0.48
CA GLY A 531 -37.71 -37.93 0.70
C GLY A 531 -38.29 -36.52 0.80
N PHE A 532 -38.40 -35.80 -0.32
CA PHE A 532 -39.03 -34.47 -0.37
C PHE A 532 -40.51 -34.53 0.01
N PHE A 533 -41.29 -35.45 -0.57
CA PHE A 533 -42.71 -35.58 -0.22
C PHE A 533 -42.92 -36.04 1.23
N LEU A 534 -42.07 -36.93 1.77
CA LEU A 534 -42.09 -37.29 3.19
C LEU A 534 -41.77 -36.10 4.10
N GLY A 535 -40.78 -35.26 3.73
CA GLY A 535 -40.45 -34.03 4.45
C GLY A 535 -41.60 -33.02 4.47
N VAL A 536 -42.25 -32.79 3.33
CA VAL A 536 -43.43 -31.91 3.22
C VAL A 536 -44.60 -32.44 4.03
N LEU A 537 -44.86 -33.76 4.03
CA LEU A 537 -45.89 -34.38 4.86
C LEU A 537 -45.58 -34.25 6.36
N ALA A 538 -44.33 -34.48 6.77
CA ALA A 538 -43.91 -34.34 8.16
C ALA A 538 -44.03 -32.88 8.65
N ALA A 539 -43.58 -31.91 7.85
CA ALA A 539 -43.74 -30.48 8.14
C ALA A 539 -45.22 -30.05 8.21
N SER A 540 -46.07 -30.57 7.31
CA SER A 540 -47.51 -30.31 7.34
C SER A 540 -48.15 -30.88 8.62
N LEU A 541 -47.74 -32.08 9.03
CA LEU A 541 -48.26 -32.73 10.23
C LEU A 541 -47.81 -32.01 11.51
N THR A 542 -46.56 -31.57 11.61
CA THR A 542 -46.07 -30.83 12.77
C THR A 542 -46.72 -29.44 12.87
N LEU A 543 -46.92 -28.73 11.75
CA LEU A 543 -47.69 -27.47 11.74
C LEU A 543 -49.15 -27.68 12.19
N LEU A 544 -49.82 -28.77 11.75
CA LEU A 544 -51.16 -29.13 12.21
C LEU A 544 -51.20 -29.48 13.72
N LEU A 545 -50.16 -30.14 14.24
CA LEU A 545 -50.03 -30.45 15.67
C LEU A 545 -49.78 -29.19 16.50
N ILE A 546 -48.90 -28.28 16.04
CA ILE A 546 -48.65 -26.98 16.68
C ILE A 546 -49.92 -26.13 16.69
N GLY A 547 -50.63 -26.04 15.57
CA GLY A 547 -51.91 -25.34 15.47
C GLY A 547 -52.97 -25.90 16.43
N ARG A 548 -53.11 -27.24 16.49
CA ARG A 548 -53.99 -27.90 17.48
C ARG A 548 -53.55 -27.67 18.92
N HIS A 549 -52.25 -27.55 19.20
CA HIS A 549 -51.73 -27.26 20.53
C HIS A 549 -52.03 -25.82 20.95
N GLN A 550 -51.77 -24.85 20.07
CA GLN A 550 -52.13 -23.43 20.28
C GLN A 550 -53.64 -23.25 20.45
N GLN A 551 -54.47 -23.96 19.67
CA GLN A 551 -55.93 -23.92 19.81
C GLN A 551 -56.39 -24.48 21.16
N ARG A 552 -55.77 -25.58 21.65
CA ARG A 552 -55.99 -26.11 23.00
C ARG A 552 -55.51 -25.17 24.10
N GLN A 553 -54.40 -24.44 23.90
CA GLN A 553 -53.94 -23.41 24.84
C GLN A 553 -54.94 -22.25 24.93
N ARG A 554 -55.42 -21.71 23.79
CA ARG A 554 -56.45 -20.66 23.76
C ARG A 554 -57.76 -21.11 24.44
N GLN A 555 -58.19 -22.37 24.24
CA GLN A 555 -59.34 -22.92 24.99
C GLN A 555 -59.09 -22.99 26.51
N ARG A 556 -57.88 -23.31 26.95
CA ARG A 556 -57.51 -23.29 28.38
C ARG A 556 -57.45 -21.87 28.96
N GLU A 557 -56.98 -20.89 28.20
CA GLU A 557 -56.95 -19.48 28.60
C GLU A 557 -58.36 -18.87 28.73
N LEU A 558 -59.29 -19.27 27.86
CA LEU A 558 -60.71 -18.89 27.98
C LEU A 558 -61.35 -19.53 29.23
N LEU A 559 -61.15 -20.83 29.45
CA LEU A 559 -61.60 -21.53 30.66
C LEU A 559 -60.93 -21.05 31.96
N ALA A 560 -59.77 -20.39 31.86
CA ALA A 560 -59.12 -19.73 33.00
C ALA A 560 -59.75 -18.37 33.33
N ARG A 561 -60.22 -17.61 32.33
CA ARG A 561 -60.93 -16.34 32.54
C ARG A 561 -62.27 -16.52 33.26
N ASP A 562 -63.04 -17.56 32.93
CA ASP A 562 -64.30 -17.88 33.63
C ASP A 562 -64.11 -18.21 35.12
N LYS A 563 -62.89 -18.59 35.55
CA LYS A 563 -62.60 -19.01 36.93
C LYS A 563 -62.17 -17.90 37.89
N VAL A 564 -62.09 -16.65 37.44
CA VAL A 564 -61.71 -15.49 38.27
C VAL A 564 -62.88 -14.50 38.42
N GLY A 565 -64.07 -14.87 37.96
CA GLY A 565 -65.26 -14.00 37.86
C GLY A 565 -66.33 -14.15 38.96
N LEU A 566 -66.06 -14.86 40.07
CA LEU A 566 -67.01 -15.08 41.17
C LEU A 566 -66.29 -15.32 42.50
N ASP A 567 -66.18 -14.28 43.34
CA ASP A 567 -66.96 -14.18 44.58
C ASP A 567 -66.73 -12.83 45.30
N LEU A 568 -67.78 -12.33 45.96
CA LEU A 568 -67.76 -11.10 46.76
C LEU A 568 -68.19 -11.42 48.20
N GLY A 569 -67.36 -11.06 49.17
CA GLY A 569 -67.64 -11.19 50.62
C GLY A 569 -67.06 -10.00 51.38
N VAL A 570 -67.84 -9.39 52.28
CA VAL A 570 -67.56 -8.05 52.86
C VAL A 570 -67.48 -8.12 54.41
N PRO A 571 -67.47 -7.02 55.21
CA PRO A 571 -66.38 -6.72 56.15
C PRO A 571 -66.73 -6.98 57.63
N PRO A 572 -65.96 -6.44 58.61
CA PRO A 572 -66.42 -5.17 59.21
C PRO A 572 -65.35 -4.16 59.71
N SER A 573 -65.74 -2.87 59.63
CA SER A 573 -65.49 -1.75 60.58
C SER A 573 -64.07 -1.25 60.93
N GLY A 574 -63.82 0.05 60.64
CA GLY A 574 -62.74 0.86 61.23
C GLY A 574 -62.79 2.35 60.80
N THR A 575 -62.85 3.28 61.75
CA THR A 575 -62.87 4.77 61.60
C THR A 575 -61.46 5.33 61.27
N THR A 576 -61.21 6.54 60.72
CA THR A 576 -61.97 7.84 60.70
C THR A 576 -61.40 8.87 59.68
N SER A 577 -62.24 9.82 59.20
CA SER A 577 -61.97 11.28 58.98
C SER A 577 -61.18 11.86 57.77
N TYR A 578 -61.89 12.63 56.91
CA TYR A 578 -61.52 13.85 56.10
C TYR A 578 -60.35 13.80 55.06
N SER A 579 -60.54 14.07 53.75
CA SER A 579 -60.85 15.34 53.00
C SER A 579 -59.57 16.04 52.48
N GLN A 580 -59.42 16.60 51.25
CA GLN A 580 -60.36 17.15 50.25
C GLN A 580 -59.77 17.19 48.80
N ASP A 581 -60.60 17.35 47.77
CA ASP A 581 -60.31 17.38 46.30
C ASP A 581 -60.53 18.77 45.64
N PRO A 582 -60.31 18.98 44.31
CA PRO A 582 -59.25 18.53 43.40
C PRO A 582 -58.51 19.78 42.79
N PRO A 583 -58.69 20.34 41.55
CA PRO A 583 -59.24 19.92 40.23
C PRO A 583 -58.21 19.98 39.05
N SER A 584 -58.68 19.81 37.80
CA SER A 584 -57.98 20.05 36.51
C SER A 584 -58.83 20.97 35.57
N PRO A 585 -58.48 21.21 34.29
CA PRO A 585 -59.14 20.45 33.20
C PRO A 585 -58.36 20.26 31.85
N SER A 586 -58.96 19.47 30.94
CA SER A 586 -58.66 19.34 29.48
C SER A 586 -59.69 20.13 28.63
N PRO A 587 -59.60 20.24 27.27
CA PRO A 587 -60.17 19.26 26.29
C PRO A 587 -59.18 18.92 25.11
N GLU A 588 -59.31 17.88 24.26
CA GLU A 588 -60.43 17.34 23.42
C GLU A 588 -60.77 18.25 22.20
N ASP A 589 -61.10 17.84 20.94
CA ASP A 589 -61.29 16.51 20.27
C ASP A 589 -61.25 16.61 18.69
N GLU A 590 -61.54 15.50 17.98
CA GLU A 590 -62.28 15.33 16.70
C GLU A 590 -61.60 15.20 15.28
N ARG A 591 -61.78 13.99 14.70
CA ARG A 591 -62.35 13.61 13.36
C ARG A 591 -61.56 13.63 12.02
N LEU A 592 -62.02 12.71 11.16
CA LEU A 592 -61.72 12.36 9.74
C LEU A 592 -63.00 12.63 8.88
N PRO A 593 -63.12 12.32 7.55
CA PRO A 593 -62.18 11.89 6.49
C PRO A 593 -62.39 12.61 5.09
N LEU A 594 -61.84 11.99 4.02
CA LEU A 594 -62.23 12.05 2.58
C LEU A 594 -61.54 13.07 1.65
N ALA A 595 -61.60 12.77 0.34
CA ALA A 595 -60.75 13.34 -0.71
C ALA A 595 -61.44 13.37 -2.09
N LEU A 596 -60.98 14.21 -3.03
CA LEU A 596 -60.97 13.89 -4.47
C LEU A 596 -60.08 14.82 -5.33
N ALA A 597 -59.18 14.16 -6.09
CA ALA A 597 -58.31 14.56 -7.20
C ALA A 597 -58.42 15.94 -7.91
N LYS A 598 -57.23 16.51 -8.23
CA LYS A 598 -56.93 16.94 -9.62
C LYS A 598 -55.44 16.82 -9.98
N ARG A 599 -55.15 16.71 -11.29
CA ARG A 599 -53.86 16.32 -11.89
C ARG A 599 -52.75 17.38 -11.76
N GLY A 600 -51.50 16.92 -11.60
CA GLY A 600 -50.26 17.68 -11.86
C GLY A 600 -49.04 16.76 -11.91
N SER A 601 -48.32 16.71 -13.04
CA SER A 601 -47.04 15.98 -13.19
C SER A 601 -45.87 16.91 -12.82
N GLY A 602 -44.77 16.47 -12.21
CA GLY A 602 -44.43 15.10 -11.78
C GLY A 602 -43.05 15.05 -11.08
N PHE A 603 -42.63 13.84 -10.71
CA PHE A 603 -41.35 13.39 -10.12
C PHE A 603 -40.18 14.41 -9.99
N GLY A 604 -39.52 14.52 -8.83
CA GLY A 604 -39.75 13.81 -7.57
C GLY A 604 -38.66 14.10 -6.53
N GLY A 605 -38.99 14.03 -5.24
CA GLY A 605 -38.05 14.28 -4.15
C GLY A 605 -38.26 13.29 -3.00
N PHE A 606 -37.15 12.83 -2.41
CA PHE A 606 -37.13 12.07 -1.16
C PHE A 606 -36.57 12.96 -0.04
N PRO A 607 -37.33 13.28 1.01
CA PRO A 607 -36.75 13.79 2.25
C PRO A 607 -36.08 12.63 3.03
N PRO A 608 -35.03 12.92 3.82
CA PRO A 608 -34.37 11.90 4.64
C PRO A 608 -35.22 11.52 5.86
N PRO A 609 -35.00 10.31 6.40
CA PRO A 609 -34.73 10.24 7.84
C PRO A 609 -33.49 9.41 8.18
N PHE A 610 -32.92 9.75 9.33
CA PHE A 610 -31.80 9.07 9.96
C PHE A 610 -32.10 7.59 10.25
N LEU A 611 -31.17 6.71 9.89
CA LEU A 611 -30.92 5.47 10.62
C LEU A 611 -29.47 5.46 11.12
N LEU A 612 -29.26 4.82 12.25
CA LEU A 612 -27.96 4.66 12.90
C LEU A 612 -27.36 3.34 12.46
N ASP A 613 -26.56 3.34 11.39
CA ASP A 613 -25.75 2.17 11.05
C ASP A 613 -24.62 2.02 12.09
N PRO A 614 -24.52 0.86 12.77
CA PRO A 614 -23.42 0.61 13.70
C PRO A 614 -22.10 0.43 12.95
N CYS A 615 -20.99 0.76 13.60
CA CYS A 615 -19.65 0.65 12.99
C CYS A 615 -19.39 -0.79 12.48
N PRO A 616 -18.89 -0.96 11.24
CA PRO A 616 -18.47 -2.28 10.78
C PRO A 616 -17.27 -2.77 11.62
N SER A 617 -17.36 -4.03 12.02
CA SER A 617 -16.32 -4.98 12.49
C SER A 617 -14.97 -4.43 13.03
N PRO A 618 -14.48 -4.89 14.19
CA PRO A 618 -13.12 -4.59 14.65
C PRO A 618 -12.08 -5.08 13.63
N ALA A 619 -10.97 -4.35 13.52
CA ALA A 619 -9.89 -4.71 12.59
C ALA A 619 -9.31 -6.09 12.91
N HIS A 620 -9.37 -7.01 11.94
CA HIS A 620 -8.83 -8.35 12.06
C HIS A 620 -7.38 -8.38 11.56
N ILE A 621 -6.44 -8.82 12.40
CA ILE A 621 -5.08 -9.13 11.96
C ILE A 621 -5.08 -10.54 11.35
N ARG A 622 -4.83 -10.64 10.05
CA ARG A 622 -4.67 -11.93 9.36
C ARG A 622 -3.19 -12.28 9.25
N LEU A 623 -2.81 -13.43 9.80
CA LEU A 623 -1.47 -14.00 9.65
C LEU A 623 -1.48 -14.94 8.43
N THR A 624 -0.77 -14.57 7.38
CA THR A 624 -0.57 -15.43 6.20
C THR A 624 0.62 -16.38 6.44
N GLY A 625 0.47 -17.66 6.07
CA GLY A 625 1.59 -18.59 5.92
C GLY A 625 2.13 -19.30 7.17
N ALA A 626 1.34 -19.50 8.23
CA ALA A 626 1.73 -20.36 9.37
C ALA A 626 0.65 -21.41 9.69
N PRO A 627 1.02 -22.69 9.95
CA PRO A 627 0.06 -23.70 10.38
C PRO A 627 -0.43 -23.39 11.80
N LEU A 628 -1.76 -23.39 11.98
CA LEU A 628 -2.39 -23.10 13.27
C LEU A 628 -2.15 -24.24 14.27
N ALA A 629 -1.17 -24.06 15.15
CA ALA A 629 -1.08 -24.85 16.38
C ALA A 629 -2.26 -24.49 17.28
N THR A 630 -3.11 -25.47 17.60
CA THR A 630 -4.26 -25.29 18.48
C THR A 630 -3.81 -25.02 19.92
N CYS A 631 -3.91 -23.77 20.37
CA CYS A 631 -3.75 -23.42 21.78
C CYS A 631 -5.02 -23.79 22.55
N ASP A 632 -4.85 -24.47 23.69
CA ASP A 632 -5.94 -24.99 24.52
C ASP A 632 -6.35 -23.96 25.59
N GLU A 633 -7.60 -23.51 25.61
CA GLU A 633 -8.10 -22.45 26.50
C GLU A 633 -8.42 -22.96 27.91
N THR A 634 -7.41 -23.40 28.67
CA THR A 634 -7.59 -23.86 30.06
C THR A 634 -6.55 -23.33 31.07
N SER A 635 -6.19 -22.04 31.02
CA SER A 635 -5.54 -21.39 32.18
C SER A 635 -5.61 -19.84 32.20
N ILE A 636 -6.68 -19.28 32.77
CA ILE A 636 -6.69 -18.26 33.86
C ILE A 636 -8.15 -17.93 34.22
#